data_AF-A0A1I6BBD4-F1
#
_entry.id   AF-A0A1I6BBD4-F1
#
_cell.length_a   1.000
_cell.length_b   1.000
_cell.length_c   1.000
_cell.angle_alpha   90.00
_cell.angle_beta   90.00
_cell.angle_gamma   90.00
#
_symmetry.space_group_name_H-M   'P 1'
#
loop_
_entity.id
_entity.type
_entity.pdbx_description
1 polymer ?
#
loop_
_entity_poly.entity_id
_entity_poly.type
_entity_poly.pdbx_seq_one_letter_code
_entity_poly.pdbx_strand_id
1 'polypeptide(L)'
;MRNEKGYTLILVMVMMTVIVILGLSLSGMAMTANKQFNKTENRNKATDLAEMGITYYKTELNNMIAPAKVAMETNKTNFCTEFKNQYNTRKSSLKLLDLKTIENQNNYQIIVPSTMTAIDCSNTSSDVTVNFTSKGKTASEDVILTSKIIVSKVSRAGNPAPIKDPKIYPVVPFSNTYISSSTGKFYYSEFKLNDNDTHIVNNPSAWFEAFRSVGGWKGSVEVLHEAIFEKIDINGKSELNVYGDAIFLTKDAVEKQTSKAEICIKGDVYYIKNGKLEEFTDSNLYFDNSCVNSNSNWYIDENDGIIVNY
;
A
#
# COMPACT_ATOMS: atom_id res chain seq x y z
N MET A 1 -54.55 -5.76 -82.39
CA MET A 1 -53.68 -4.78 -81.69
C MET A 1 -53.85 -4.99 -80.19
N ARG A 2 -52.84 -5.55 -79.52
CA ARG A 2 -52.87 -5.82 -78.08
C ARG A 2 -52.65 -4.53 -77.30
N ASN A 3 -53.52 -4.27 -76.33
CA ASN A 3 -53.54 -3.06 -75.52
C ASN A 3 -52.49 -3.18 -74.39
N GLU A 4 -51.22 -2.90 -74.70
CA GLU A 4 -50.10 -3.00 -73.73
C GLU A 4 -49.87 -1.72 -72.90
N LYS A 5 -50.67 -0.66 -73.13
CA LYS A 5 -50.52 0.64 -72.43
C LYS A 5 -50.84 0.58 -70.92
N GLY A 6 -51.46 -0.49 -70.43
CA GLY A 6 -51.75 -0.68 -69.00
C GLY A 6 -50.57 -1.20 -68.17
N TYR A 7 -49.65 -1.95 -68.78
CA TYR A 7 -48.55 -2.60 -68.05
C TYR A 7 -47.52 -1.61 -67.51
N THR A 8 -47.26 -0.52 -68.23
CA THR A 8 -46.32 0.53 -67.80
C THR A 8 -46.78 1.22 -66.50
N LEU A 9 -48.09 1.48 -66.37
CA LEU A 9 -48.65 2.11 -65.18
C LEU A 9 -48.49 1.22 -63.95
N ILE A 10 -48.80 -0.08 -64.10
CA ILE A 10 -48.68 -1.07 -63.03
C ILE A 10 -47.21 -1.21 -62.60
N LEU A 11 -46.28 -1.25 -63.56
CA LEU A 11 -44.85 -1.37 -63.28
C LEU A 11 -44.31 -0.17 -62.49
N VAL A 12 -44.72 1.06 -62.85
CA VAL A 12 -44.32 2.26 -62.10
C VAL A 12 -44.89 2.25 -60.70
N MET A 13 -46.15 1.82 -60.53
CA MET A 13 -46.78 1.72 -59.21
C MET A 13 -46.05 0.72 -58.32
N VAL A 14 -45.68 -0.45 -58.86
CA VAL A 14 -44.89 -1.46 -58.14
C VAL A 14 -43.48 -0.95 -57.81
N MET A 15 -42.82 -0.23 -58.74
CA MET A 15 -41.52 0.37 -58.44
C MET A 15 -41.62 1.40 -57.32
N MET A 16 -42.64 2.27 -57.33
CA MET A 16 -42.85 3.24 -56.26
C MET A 16 -43.10 2.56 -54.91
N THR A 17 -43.91 1.51 -54.84
CA THR A 17 -44.15 0.80 -53.58
C THR A 17 -42.89 0.12 -53.06
N VAL A 18 -42.10 -0.53 -53.93
CA VAL A 18 -40.82 -1.14 -53.53
C VAL A 18 -39.84 -0.08 -53.01
N ILE A 19 -39.72 1.07 -53.68
CA ILE A 19 -38.85 2.16 -53.25
C ILE A 19 -39.30 2.70 -51.88
N VAL A 20 -40.60 2.87 -51.64
CA VAL A 20 -41.11 3.33 -50.33
C VAL A 20 -40.82 2.33 -49.22
N ILE A 21 -41.04 1.03 -49.47
CA ILE A 21 -40.75 -0.03 -48.49
C ILE A 21 -39.26 -0.07 -48.16
N LEU A 22 -38.38 0.03 -49.16
CA LEU A 22 -36.93 0.08 -48.97
C LEU A 22 -36.47 1.36 -48.26
N GLY A 23 -37.07 2.51 -48.60
CA GLY A 23 -36.76 3.79 -47.95
C GLY A 23 -37.12 3.78 -46.45
N LEU A 24 -38.29 3.23 -46.12
CA LEU A 24 -38.72 3.08 -44.71
C LEU A 24 -37.87 2.07 -43.95
N SER A 25 -37.48 0.94 -44.57
CA SER A 25 -36.64 -0.05 -43.92
C SER A 25 -35.23 0.49 -43.61
N LEU A 26 -34.61 1.20 -44.56
CA LEU A 26 -33.33 1.88 -44.36
C LEU A 26 -33.39 2.94 -43.26
N SER A 27 -34.47 3.72 -43.22
CA SER A 27 -34.68 4.75 -42.18
C SER A 27 -34.82 4.13 -40.79
N GLY A 28 -35.57 3.03 -40.67
CA GLY A 28 -35.71 2.28 -39.42
C GLY A 28 -34.38 1.68 -38.93
N MET A 29 -33.57 1.16 -39.85
CA MET A 29 -32.23 0.66 -39.54
C MET A 29 -31.30 1.78 -39.07
N ALA A 30 -31.28 2.92 -39.75
CA ALA A 30 -30.45 4.08 -39.35
C ALA A 30 -30.81 4.60 -37.95
N MET A 31 -32.11 4.72 -37.64
CA MET A 31 -32.55 5.15 -36.31
C MET A 31 -32.16 4.15 -35.22
N THR A 32 -32.25 2.84 -35.51
CA THR A 32 -31.87 1.77 -34.57
C THR A 32 -30.36 1.77 -34.34
N ALA A 33 -29.56 1.90 -35.39
CA ALA A 33 -28.11 2.01 -35.31
C ALA A 33 -27.70 3.22 -34.46
N ASN A 34 -28.31 4.39 -34.67
CA ASN A 34 -28.04 5.58 -33.84
C ASN A 34 -28.38 5.36 -32.37
N LYS A 35 -29.49 4.68 -32.05
CA LYS A 35 -29.84 4.34 -30.66
C LYS A 35 -28.83 3.38 -30.04
N GLN A 36 -28.39 2.37 -30.77
CA GLN A 36 -27.37 1.43 -30.29
C GLN A 36 -26.02 2.11 -30.10
N PHE A 37 -25.62 3.00 -31.02
CA PHE A 37 -24.40 3.78 -30.91
C PHE A 37 -24.44 4.67 -29.66
N ASN A 38 -25.50 5.46 -29.48
CA ASN A 38 -25.65 6.33 -28.30
C ASN A 38 -25.69 5.53 -27.00
N LYS A 39 -26.32 4.35 -27.01
CA LYS A 39 -26.32 3.46 -25.84
C LYS A 39 -24.93 2.95 -25.50
N THR A 40 -24.18 2.47 -26.50
CA THR A 40 -22.80 2.01 -26.32
C THR A 40 -21.89 3.15 -25.86
N GLU A 41 -22.02 4.33 -26.45
CA GLU A 41 -21.25 5.51 -26.07
C GLU A 41 -21.55 5.95 -24.63
N ASN A 42 -22.83 6.03 -24.24
CA ASN A 42 -23.22 6.40 -22.87
C ASN A 42 -22.82 5.33 -21.85
N ARG A 43 -22.85 4.05 -22.23
CA ARG A 43 -22.35 2.97 -21.39
C ARG A 43 -20.84 3.08 -21.20
N ASN A 44 -20.07 3.35 -22.26
CA ASN A 44 -18.63 3.56 -22.16
C ASN A 44 -18.31 4.77 -21.26
N LYS A 45 -18.98 5.90 -21.46
CA LYS A 45 -18.85 7.07 -20.57
C LYS A 45 -19.19 6.76 -19.13
N ALA A 46 -20.24 5.98 -18.87
CA ALA A 46 -20.59 5.55 -17.52
C ALA A 46 -19.50 4.66 -16.89
N THR A 47 -18.88 3.77 -17.68
CA THR A 47 -17.71 2.99 -17.24
C THR A 47 -16.54 3.91 -16.89
N ASP A 48 -16.17 4.84 -17.77
CA ASP A 48 -15.07 5.80 -17.53
C ASP A 48 -15.30 6.61 -16.25
N LEU A 49 -16.54 7.07 -16.02
CA LEU A 49 -16.91 7.78 -14.78
C LEU A 49 -16.78 6.88 -13.55
N ALA A 50 -17.14 5.60 -13.64
CA ALA A 50 -16.96 4.65 -12.54
C ALA A 50 -15.47 4.45 -12.23
N GLU A 51 -14.62 4.33 -13.25
CA GLU A 51 -13.16 4.22 -13.12
C GLU A 51 -12.52 5.49 -12.53
N MET A 52 -13.02 6.68 -12.89
CA MET A 52 -12.63 7.94 -12.25
C MET A 52 -12.96 7.92 -10.75
N GLY A 53 -14.12 7.39 -10.37
CA GLY A 53 -14.48 7.20 -8.97
C GLY A 53 -13.49 6.31 -8.22
N ILE A 54 -13.09 5.18 -8.82
CA ILE A 54 -12.07 4.28 -8.24
C ILE A 54 -10.75 5.01 -8.03
N THR A 55 -10.30 5.77 -9.03
CA THR A 55 -9.05 6.55 -8.99
C THR A 55 -9.09 7.65 -7.91
N TYR A 56 -10.21 8.36 -7.81
CA TYR A 56 -10.44 9.34 -6.75
C TYR A 56 -10.37 8.69 -5.36
N TYR A 57 -11.05 7.56 -5.19
CA TYR A 57 -11.09 6.85 -3.91
C TYR A 57 -9.72 6.29 -3.52
N LYS A 58 -8.94 5.74 -4.48
CA LYS A 58 -7.53 5.35 -4.28
C LYS A 58 -6.71 6.52 -3.74
N THR A 59 -6.82 7.69 -4.36
CA THR A 59 -6.08 8.90 -3.96
C THR A 59 -6.42 9.31 -2.54
N GLU A 60 -7.71 9.29 -2.18
CA GLU A 60 -8.15 9.58 -0.82
C GLU A 60 -7.64 8.55 0.20
N LEU A 61 -7.66 7.26 -0.12
CA LEU A 61 -7.10 6.22 0.76
C LEU A 61 -5.58 6.40 0.93
N ASN A 62 -4.83 6.70 -0.13
CA ASN A 62 -3.41 7.02 -0.04
C ASN A 62 -3.14 8.22 0.88
N ASN A 63 -3.96 9.27 0.79
CA ASN A 63 -3.87 10.45 1.66
C ASN A 63 -4.19 10.14 3.14
N MET A 64 -4.77 8.98 3.45
CA MET A 64 -5.03 8.53 4.82
C MET A 64 -3.88 7.71 5.43
N ILE A 65 -2.97 7.18 4.61
CA ILE A 65 -1.89 6.30 5.09
C ILE A 65 -0.94 7.05 6.04
N ALA A 66 -0.42 8.20 5.61
CA ALA A 66 0.52 9.00 6.42
C ALA A 66 -0.08 9.43 7.78
N PRO A 67 -1.29 10.02 7.86
CA PRO A 67 -1.87 10.38 9.15
C PRO A 67 -2.26 9.17 10.00
N ALA A 68 -2.67 8.04 9.40
CA ALA A 68 -2.92 6.80 10.14
C ALA A 68 -1.63 6.27 10.78
N LYS A 69 -0.50 6.34 10.07
CA LYS A 69 0.82 6.00 10.60
C LYS A 69 1.15 6.87 11.81
N VAL A 70 1.11 8.20 11.68
CA VAL A 70 1.41 9.13 12.78
C VAL A 70 0.53 8.88 14.01
N ALA A 71 -0.78 8.66 13.80
CA ALA A 71 -1.72 8.37 14.88
C ALA A 71 -1.41 7.04 15.58
N MET A 72 -1.01 6.02 14.83
CA MET A 72 -0.65 4.72 15.37
C MET A 72 0.59 4.79 16.27
N GLU A 73 1.61 5.57 15.87
CA GLU A 73 2.80 5.82 16.68
C GLU A 73 2.44 6.59 17.97
N THR A 74 1.57 7.59 17.84
CA THR A 74 1.15 8.45 18.96
C THR A 74 0.29 7.69 19.98
N ASN A 75 -0.67 6.90 19.49
CA ASN A 75 -1.65 6.21 20.32
C ASN A 75 -1.17 4.82 20.78
N LYS A 76 -0.04 4.33 20.24
CA LYS A 76 0.49 2.98 20.49
C LYS A 76 -0.54 1.89 20.13
N THR A 77 -1.22 2.07 19.00
CA THR A 77 -2.23 1.15 18.45
C THR A 77 -1.71 0.47 17.18
N ASN A 78 -2.55 -0.28 16.45
CA ASN A 78 -2.17 -0.87 15.16
C ASN A 78 -2.64 0.00 13.98
N PHE A 79 -1.96 -0.13 12.83
CA PHE A 79 -2.24 0.66 11.63
C PHE A 79 -3.69 0.54 11.17
N CYS A 80 -4.26 -0.67 11.14
CA CYS A 80 -5.64 -0.87 10.72
C CYS A 80 -6.64 -0.04 11.56
N THR A 81 -6.48 -0.03 12.89
CA THR A 81 -7.37 0.70 13.79
C THR A 81 -7.34 2.19 13.45
N GLU A 82 -6.15 2.76 13.30
CA GLU A 82 -6.04 4.19 12.99
C GLU A 82 -6.44 4.51 11.56
N PHE A 83 -6.17 3.63 10.61
CA PHE A 83 -6.65 3.78 9.23
C PHE A 83 -8.18 3.78 9.17
N LYS A 84 -8.85 2.91 9.94
CA LYS A 84 -10.31 2.93 10.12
C LYS A 84 -10.80 4.23 10.74
N ASN A 85 -10.10 4.77 11.73
CA ASN A 85 -10.44 6.05 12.34
C ASN A 85 -10.33 7.21 11.34
N GLN A 86 -9.23 7.27 10.58
CA GLN A 86 -9.04 8.26 9.52
C GLN A 86 -10.12 8.16 8.46
N TYR A 87 -10.45 6.92 8.04
CA TYR A 87 -11.52 6.65 7.10
C TYR A 87 -12.88 7.14 7.61
N ASN A 88 -13.27 6.83 8.84
CA ASN A 88 -14.56 7.23 9.39
C ASN A 88 -14.68 8.75 9.55
N THR A 89 -13.60 9.42 9.94
CA THR A 89 -13.53 10.89 9.99
C THR A 89 -13.74 11.48 8.60
N ARG A 90 -12.98 11.03 7.60
CA ARG A 90 -13.06 11.55 6.23
C ARG A 90 -14.35 11.20 5.51
N LYS A 91 -14.90 10.01 5.75
CA LYS A 91 -16.21 9.60 5.24
C LYS A 91 -17.28 10.64 5.59
N SER A 92 -17.21 11.20 6.80
CA SER A 92 -18.18 12.16 7.32
C SER A 92 -17.85 13.60 6.92
N SER A 93 -16.58 14.00 6.93
CA SER A 93 -16.15 15.39 6.69
C SER A 93 -15.90 15.74 5.22
N LEU A 94 -15.36 14.80 4.44
CA LEU A 94 -14.99 15.01 3.02
C LEU A 94 -16.03 14.51 2.05
N LYS A 95 -17.18 14.02 2.54
CA LYS A 95 -18.27 13.58 1.68
C LYS A 95 -17.78 12.55 0.66
N LEU A 96 -16.96 11.62 1.16
CA LEU A 96 -16.22 10.64 0.35
C LEU A 96 -17.14 9.77 -0.50
N LEU A 97 -18.38 9.57 -0.03
CA LEU A 97 -19.44 8.77 -0.65
C LEU A 97 -20.51 9.62 -1.35
N ASP A 98 -20.35 10.94 -1.37
CA ASP A 98 -21.29 11.83 -2.05
C ASP A 98 -21.13 11.72 -3.57
N LEU A 99 -22.23 11.99 -4.26
CA LEU A 99 -22.27 12.14 -5.71
C LEU A 99 -21.30 13.24 -6.15
N LYS A 100 -20.39 12.93 -7.09
CA LYS A 100 -19.50 13.89 -7.71
C LYS A 100 -19.91 14.12 -9.16
N THR A 101 -20.42 15.33 -9.44
CA THR A 101 -20.79 15.73 -10.80
C THR A 101 -19.55 16.25 -11.53
N ILE A 102 -19.28 15.68 -12.70
CA ILE A 102 -18.19 16.13 -13.58
C ILE A 102 -18.72 17.17 -14.57
N GLU A 103 -19.81 16.84 -15.27
CA GLU A 103 -20.42 17.72 -16.27
C GLU A 103 -21.90 17.36 -16.47
N ASN A 104 -22.80 18.35 -16.41
CA ASN A 104 -24.24 18.14 -16.61
C ASN A 104 -24.81 17.04 -15.70
N GLN A 105 -25.36 15.97 -16.29
CA GLN A 105 -25.89 14.79 -15.59
C GLN A 105 -24.84 13.69 -15.39
N ASN A 106 -23.60 13.88 -15.88
CA ASN A 106 -22.52 12.91 -15.74
C ASN A 106 -21.89 13.01 -14.36
N ASN A 107 -21.92 11.91 -13.63
CA ASN A 107 -21.41 11.85 -12.26
C ASN A 107 -20.88 10.46 -11.93
N TYR A 108 -20.13 10.39 -10.84
CA TYR A 108 -19.80 9.13 -10.19
C TYR A 108 -20.15 9.19 -8.71
N GLN A 109 -20.33 8.01 -8.11
CA GLN A 109 -20.57 7.87 -6.68
C GLN A 109 -19.85 6.63 -6.14
N ILE A 110 -19.17 6.80 -5.00
CA ILE A 110 -18.64 5.68 -4.23
C ILE A 110 -19.71 5.18 -3.26
N ILE A 111 -20.00 3.89 -3.34
CA ILE A 111 -20.98 3.20 -2.52
C ILE A 111 -20.25 2.13 -1.74
N VAL A 112 -20.49 2.08 -0.43
CA VAL A 112 -20.02 0.98 0.41
C VAL A 112 -21.26 0.17 0.80
N PRO A 113 -21.41 -1.06 0.27
CA PRO A 113 -22.57 -1.89 0.59
C PRO A 113 -22.69 -2.12 2.09
N SER A 114 -23.91 -2.04 2.64
CA SER A 114 -24.18 -2.33 4.06
C SER A 114 -23.86 -3.78 4.45
N THR A 115 -23.77 -4.67 3.46
CA THR A 115 -23.39 -6.08 3.59
C THR A 115 -21.89 -6.30 3.66
N MET A 116 -21.06 -5.27 3.43
CA MET A 116 -19.61 -5.37 3.42
C MET A 116 -19.01 -4.52 4.54
N THR A 117 -18.00 -5.05 5.21
CA THR A 117 -17.09 -4.22 5.99
C THR A 117 -16.27 -3.39 5.01
N ALA A 118 -16.45 -2.06 5.06
CA ALA A 118 -15.73 -1.12 4.20
C ALA A 118 -14.21 -1.37 4.25
N ILE A 119 -13.71 -1.70 5.45
CA ILE A 119 -12.32 -1.98 5.73
C ILE A 119 -12.26 -3.31 6.47
N ASP A 120 -11.72 -4.33 5.80
CA ASP A 120 -11.36 -5.60 6.39
C ASP A 120 -9.88 -5.58 6.81
N CYS A 121 -9.65 -6.05 8.03
CA CYS A 121 -8.32 -6.18 8.62
C CYS A 121 -8.10 -7.58 9.19
N SER A 122 -8.75 -8.59 8.62
CA SER A 122 -8.55 -9.99 8.98
C SER A 122 -7.07 -10.40 8.94
N ASN A 123 -6.26 -9.80 8.06
CA ASN A 123 -4.80 -9.95 7.99
C ASN A 123 -4.05 -8.77 8.65
N THR A 124 -4.31 -8.54 9.95
CA THR A 124 -3.87 -7.35 10.72
C THR A 124 -2.38 -7.00 10.65
N SER A 125 -1.51 -7.95 10.31
CA SER A 125 -0.05 -7.76 10.32
C SER A 125 0.53 -7.22 9.01
N SER A 126 -0.15 -7.37 7.88
CA SER A 126 0.45 -7.12 6.56
C SER A 126 -0.44 -6.32 5.61
N ASP A 127 -1.75 -6.52 5.63
CA ASP A 127 -2.63 -5.91 4.63
C ASP A 127 -3.92 -5.36 5.25
N VAL A 128 -4.39 -4.24 4.70
CA VAL A 128 -5.72 -3.68 4.95
C VAL A 128 -6.49 -3.69 3.64
N THR A 129 -7.61 -4.42 3.61
CA THR A 129 -8.43 -4.53 2.40
C THR A 129 -9.62 -3.59 2.49
N VAL A 130 -9.80 -2.72 1.51
CA VAL A 130 -10.91 -1.78 1.40
C VAL A 130 -11.83 -2.23 0.27
N ASN A 131 -13.07 -2.57 0.61
CA ASN A 131 -14.07 -3.00 -0.36
C ASN A 131 -15.09 -1.89 -0.62
N PHE A 132 -15.38 -1.62 -1.89
CA PHE A 132 -16.34 -0.61 -2.29
C PHE A 132 -16.89 -0.87 -3.69
N THR A 133 -17.88 -0.09 -4.07
CA THR A 133 -18.46 -0.08 -5.40
C THR A 133 -18.39 1.33 -5.94
N SER A 134 -17.97 1.49 -7.19
CA SER A 134 -18.02 2.77 -7.90
C SER A 134 -19.15 2.73 -8.93
N LYS A 135 -20.07 3.69 -8.86
CA LYS A 135 -21.17 3.84 -9.81
C LYS A 135 -20.92 5.06 -10.67
N GLY A 136 -20.73 4.86 -11.96
CA GLY A 136 -20.72 5.93 -12.96
C GLY A 136 -22.09 6.06 -13.61
N LYS A 137 -22.54 7.30 -13.82
CA LYS A 137 -23.87 7.60 -14.33
C LYS A 137 -23.81 8.70 -15.37
N THR A 138 -24.51 8.46 -16.48
CA THR A 138 -24.79 9.43 -17.53
C THR A 138 -26.28 9.80 -17.51
N ALA A 139 -26.74 10.56 -18.51
CA ALA A 139 -28.15 10.88 -18.67
C ALA A 139 -29.05 9.64 -18.86
N SER A 140 -28.54 8.57 -19.48
CA SER A 140 -29.36 7.40 -19.88
C SER A 140 -28.86 6.05 -19.38
N GLU A 141 -27.60 5.94 -18.97
CA GLU A 141 -26.97 4.68 -18.59
C GLU A 141 -26.24 4.82 -17.25
N ASP A 142 -26.29 3.74 -16.46
CA ASP A 142 -25.60 3.58 -15.19
C ASP A 142 -24.70 2.34 -15.28
N VAL A 143 -23.44 2.44 -14.84
CA VAL A 143 -22.50 1.32 -14.73
C VAL A 143 -22.00 1.22 -13.30
N ILE A 144 -21.92 0.01 -12.77
CA ILE A 144 -21.53 -0.29 -11.40
C ILE A 144 -20.32 -1.22 -11.45
N LEU A 145 -19.19 -0.78 -10.90
CA LEU A 145 -17.96 -1.57 -10.80
C LEU A 145 -17.70 -1.92 -9.34
N THR A 146 -17.50 -3.20 -9.05
CA THR A 146 -17.13 -3.65 -7.69
C THR A 146 -15.63 -3.69 -7.57
N SER A 147 -15.08 -3.00 -6.58
CA SER A 147 -13.65 -2.77 -6.44
C SER A 147 -13.13 -3.14 -5.05
N LYS A 148 -11.88 -3.56 -5.04
CA LYS A 148 -11.11 -3.89 -3.84
C LYS A 148 -9.76 -3.21 -3.94
N ILE A 149 -9.40 -2.44 -2.93
CA ILE A 149 -8.08 -1.83 -2.78
C ILE A 149 -7.36 -2.47 -1.61
N ILE A 150 -6.11 -2.85 -1.81
CA ILE A 150 -5.25 -3.46 -0.78
C ILE A 150 -4.18 -2.43 -0.42
N VAL A 151 -4.16 -2.04 0.85
CA VAL A 151 -3.08 -1.24 1.44
C VAL A 151 -2.14 -2.22 2.13
N SER A 152 -0.94 -2.38 1.59
CA SER A 152 0.02 -3.37 2.04
C SER A 152 1.17 -2.73 2.81
N LYS A 153 1.64 -3.46 3.81
CA LYS A 153 2.87 -3.20 4.54
C LYS A 153 4.04 -3.60 3.63
N VAL A 154 4.97 -2.68 3.30
CA VAL A 154 6.26 -3.10 2.72
C VAL A 154 6.95 -3.98 3.76
N SER A 155 6.97 -5.29 3.52
CA SER A 155 7.71 -6.25 4.32
C SER A 155 8.82 -6.85 3.47
N ARG A 156 10.00 -6.98 4.07
CA ARG A 156 11.11 -7.74 3.49
C ARG A 156 11.07 -9.21 3.88
N ALA A 157 10.01 -9.66 4.55
CA ALA A 157 9.83 -11.08 4.82
C ALA A 157 9.84 -11.86 3.49
N GLY A 158 10.56 -12.97 3.47
CA GLY A 158 10.80 -13.80 2.29
C GLY A 158 12.00 -13.38 1.43
N ASN A 159 12.52 -12.15 1.58
CA ASN A 159 13.74 -11.73 0.87
C ASN A 159 14.94 -12.57 1.33
N PRO A 160 15.94 -12.78 0.46
CA PRO A 160 17.16 -13.47 0.85
C PRO A 160 17.86 -12.75 2.00
N ALA A 161 18.49 -13.53 2.87
CA ALA A 161 19.33 -13.04 3.95
C ALA A 161 20.41 -12.08 3.41
N PRO A 162 20.75 -11.01 4.15
CA PRO A 162 21.88 -10.18 3.79
C PRO A 162 23.17 -11.00 3.81
N ILE A 163 24.02 -10.81 2.80
CA ILE A 163 25.29 -11.52 2.65
C ILE A 163 26.37 -10.79 3.45
N LYS A 164 27.08 -11.52 4.32
CA LYS A 164 28.29 -11.05 5.03
C LYS A 164 29.45 -11.02 4.02
N ASP A 165 29.66 -9.88 3.37
CA ASP A 165 30.79 -9.67 2.44
C ASP A 165 31.79 -8.64 3.01
N PRO A 166 32.98 -9.07 3.47
CA PRO A 166 34.02 -8.18 3.99
C PRO A 166 34.46 -7.06 3.03
N LYS A 167 34.23 -7.20 1.72
CA LYS A 167 34.49 -6.14 0.73
C LYS A 167 33.44 -5.03 0.75
N ILE A 168 32.23 -5.35 1.20
CA ILE A 168 31.09 -4.43 1.31
C ILE A 168 31.11 -3.70 2.66
N TYR A 169 31.70 -4.34 3.69
CA TYR A 169 31.78 -3.78 5.04
C TYR A 169 33.23 -3.67 5.53
N PRO A 170 33.92 -2.53 5.34
CA PRO A 170 35.22 -2.30 5.97
C PRO A 170 35.14 -2.43 7.51
N VAL A 171 36.12 -3.12 8.08
CA VAL A 171 36.29 -3.24 9.53
C VAL A 171 36.65 -1.87 10.08
N VAL A 172 35.84 -1.35 11.00
CA VAL A 172 36.15 -0.08 11.67
C VAL A 172 36.81 -0.37 13.01
N PRO A 173 38.06 0.07 13.25
CA PRO A 173 38.66 -0.04 14.57
C PRO A 173 37.88 0.81 15.57
N PHE A 174 37.65 0.27 16.76
CA PHE A 174 36.93 0.95 17.82
C PHE A 174 37.69 2.23 18.22
N SER A 175 37.09 3.40 17.98
CA SER A 175 37.56 4.68 18.52
C SER A 175 36.36 5.48 19.01
N ASN A 176 36.53 6.20 20.12
CA ASN A 176 35.46 6.81 20.92
C ASN A 176 34.81 8.04 20.25
N THR A 177 34.60 8.04 18.94
CA THR A 177 34.13 9.25 18.24
C THR A 177 33.24 8.90 17.06
N TYR A 178 32.22 9.73 16.87
CA TYR A 178 31.30 9.80 15.73
C TYR A 178 31.96 9.36 14.41
N ILE A 179 31.48 8.27 13.82
CA ILE A 179 31.94 7.78 12.51
C ILE A 179 30.90 8.15 11.46
N SER A 180 30.99 9.35 10.88
CA SER A 180 30.30 9.66 9.63
C SER A 180 31.22 9.36 8.45
N SER A 181 31.00 8.24 7.77
CA SER A 181 31.52 8.08 6.41
C SER A 181 30.34 8.23 5.46
N SER A 182 30.49 9.05 4.42
CA SER A 182 29.41 9.30 3.44
C SER A 182 29.13 8.11 2.52
N THR A 183 29.98 7.07 2.52
CA THR A 183 29.87 5.93 1.59
C THR A 183 30.50 4.67 2.19
N GLY A 184 29.70 3.75 2.72
CA GLY A 184 30.15 2.40 3.07
C GLY A 184 29.08 1.64 3.86
N LYS A 185 29.19 0.33 4.04
CA LYS A 185 28.48 -0.34 5.13
C LYS A 185 29.51 -0.60 6.25
N PHE A 186 29.11 -0.66 7.52
CA PHE A 186 30.07 -0.87 8.61
C PHE A 186 30.03 -2.28 9.16
N TYR A 187 31.21 -2.86 9.41
CA TYR A 187 31.33 -4.16 10.10
C TYR A 187 32.04 -3.98 11.44
N TYR A 188 31.40 -4.51 12.48
CA TYR A 188 31.94 -4.60 13.82
C TYR A 188 32.00 -6.07 14.23
N SER A 189 33.21 -6.63 14.30
CA SER A 189 33.43 -7.98 14.82
C SER A 189 33.07 -8.05 16.32
N GLU A 190 33.41 -7.00 17.06
CA GLU A 190 33.02 -6.80 18.44
C GLU A 190 32.80 -5.30 18.68
N PHE A 191 31.58 -4.92 19.05
CA PHE A 191 31.23 -3.55 19.44
C PHE A 191 30.99 -3.51 20.95
N LYS A 192 31.80 -2.74 21.67
CA LYS A 192 31.68 -2.55 23.13
C LYS A 192 31.23 -1.14 23.44
N LEU A 193 29.98 -0.99 23.88
CA LEU A 193 29.50 0.29 24.39
C LEU A 193 29.98 0.47 25.83
N ASN A 194 30.84 1.45 26.11
CA ASN A 194 31.26 1.75 27.48
C ASN A 194 30.34 2.78 28.15
N ASP A 195 30.53 2.96 29.45
CA ASP A 195 29.79 3.91 30.27
C ASP A 195 29.91 5.35 29.75
N ASN A 196 28.75 5.99 29.51
CA ASN A 196 28.62 7.36 29.00
C ASN A 196 29.13 7.60 27.56
N ASP A 197 29.43 6.52 26.81
CA ASP A 197 29.73 6.64 25.38
C ASP A 197 28.45 6.88 24.59
N THR A 198 28.49 7.79 23.61
CA THR A 198 27.45 7.95 22.60
C THR A 198 28.04 7.70 21.21
N HIS A 199 27.51 6.71 20.51
CA HIS A 199 27.93 6.37 19.16
C HIS A 199 26.79 6.54 18.17
N ILE A 200 27.03 7.30 17.10
CA ILE A 200 26.08 7.44 16.00
C ILE A 200 26.70 6.79 14.77
N VAL A 201 25.97 5.84 14.19
CA VAL A 201 26.31 5.10 12.97
C VAL A 201 25.45 5.67 11.84
N ASN A 202 26.00 6.68 11.17
CA ASN A 202 25.35 7.41 10.08
C ASN A 202 25.80 6.85 8.71
N ASN A 203 25.38 5.62 8.39
CA ASN A 203 25.67 4.94 7.11
C ASN A 203 24.51 3.99 6.76
N PRO A 204 24.31 3.56 5.49
CA PRO A 204 23.11 2.89 5.03
C PRO A 204 22.85 1.52 5.67
N SER A 205 23.87 0.82 6.17
CA SER A 205 23.69 -0.35 7.05
C SER A 205 24.89 -0.55 8.00
N ALA A 206 24.63 -1.12 9.18
CA ALA A 206 25.65 -1.56 10.15
C ALA A 206 25.50 -3.06 10.45
N TRP A 207 26.60 -3.80 10.46
CA TRP A 207 26.65 -5.22 10.81
C TRP A 207 27.44 -5.41 12.11
N PHE A 208 26.82 -6.03 13.09
CA PHE A 208 27.39 -6.34 14.40
C PHE A 208 27.44 -7.87 14.58
N GLU A 209 28.66 -8.42 14.57
CA GLU A 209 28.87 -9.83 14.91
C GLU A 209 28.66 -10.07 16.42
N ALA A 210 29.14 -9.14 17.25
CA ALA A 210 28.81 -9.10 18.66
C ALA A 210 28.61 -7.65 19.11
N PHE A 211 27.40 -7.31 19.53
CA PHE A 211 27.09 -6.05 20.20
C PHE A 211 27.03 -6.29 21.70
N ARG A 212 27.90 -5.63 22.47
CA ARG A 212 27.95 -5.75 23.93
C ARG A 212 27.96 -4.38 24.57
N SER A 213 27.15 -4.16 25.60
CA SER A 213 27.35 -3.02 26.49
C SER A 213 28.13 -3.45 27.72
N VAL A 214 29.22 -2.75 28.02
CA VAL A 214 30.11 -3.03 29.15
C VAL A 214 29.99 -1.89 30.15
N GLY A 215 29.19 -2.07 31.20
CA GLY A 215 29.07 -1.08 32.27
C GLY A 215 27.68 -0.95 32.89
N GLY A 216 27.57 -0.11 33.92
CA GLY A 216 26.33 0.11 34.70
C GLY A 216 25.65 1.46 34.41
N TRP A 217 26.26 2.31 33.60
CA TRP A 217 25.84 3.69 33.33
C TRP A 217 25.30 3.85 31.90
N LYS A 218 24.97 5.09 31.53
CA LYS A 218 24.09 5.40 30.40
C LYS A 218 24.89 5.59 29.10
N GLY A 219 25.30 4.49 28.46
CA GLY A 219 25.82 4.53 27.08
C GLY A 219 24.68 4.52 26.06
N SER A 220 24.86 5.13 24.88
CA SER A 220 23.87 5.10 23.79
C SER A 220 24.49 4.80 22.42
N VAL A 221 23.80 4.01 21.61
CA VAL A 221 24.13 3.79 20.20
C VAL A 221 22.93 4.15 19.34
N GLU A 222 23.15 4.90 18.27
CA GLU A 222 22.14 5.24 17.27
C GLU A 222 22.58 4.74 15.90
N VAL A 223 21.81 3.84 15.29
CA VAL A 223 22.02 3.38 13.90
C VAL A 223 20.96 4.02 13.03
N LEU A 224 21.34 4.92 12.12
CA LEU A 224 20.36 5.72 11.38
C LEU A 224 19.62 4.95 10.27
N HIS A 225 20.08 3.75 9.92
CA HIS A 225 19.49 2.91 8.88
C HIS A 225 19.37 1.45 9.35
N GLU A 226 19.65 0.48 8.48
CA GLU A 226 19.55 -0.94 8.78
C GLU A 226 20.66 -1.39 9.74
N ALA A 227 20.31 -2.21 10.72
CA ALA A 227 21.24 -2.86 11.64
C ALA A 227 21.10 -4.38 11.55
N ILE A 228 22.21 -5.09 11.37
CA ILE A 228 22.26 -6.55 11.29
C ILE A 228 23.01 -7.06 12.52
N PHE A 229 22.41 -7.96 13.28
CA PHE A 229 22.94 -8.47 14.55
C PHE A 229 23.08 -9.99 14.51
N GLU A 230 24.30 -10.49 14.73
CA GLU A 230 24.54 -11.92 14.96
C GLU A 230 24.36 -12.27 16.44
N LYS A 231 24.86 -11.41 17.34
CA LYS A 231 24.63 -11.50 18.78
C LYS A 231 24.48 -10.12 19.39
N ILE A 232 23.48 -9.96 20.26
CA ILE A 232 23.26 -8.74 21.05
C ILE A 232 23.17 -9.08 22.55
N ASP A 233 24.00 -8.40 23.33
CA ASP A 233 24.07 -8.51 24.79
C ASP A 233 24.13 -7.09 25.38
N ILE A 234 22.95 -6.55 25.66
CA ILE A 234 22.80 -5.22 26.26
C ILE A 234 22.41 -5.37 27.72
N ASN A 235 23.14 -4.68 28.59
CA ASN A 235 22.98 -4.67 30.02
C ASN A 235 23.03 -3.24 30.56
N GLY A 236 22.56 -3.07 31.80
CA GLY A 236 22.66 -1.82 32.53
C GLY A 236 21.59 -0.80 32.13
N LYS A 237 21.99 0.46 31.94
CA LYS A 237 21.12 1.58 31.50
C LYS A 237 21.46 2.02 30.07
N SER A 238 21.92 1.08 29.26
CA SER A 238 22.35 1.34 27.88
C SER A 238 21.15 1.51 26.96
N GLU A 239 21.28 2.38 25.96
CA GLU A 239 20.27 2.66 24.94
C GLU A 239 20.79 2.23 23.56
N LEU A 240 20.01 1.46 22.80
CA LEU A 240 20.26 1.17 21.39
C LEU A 240 19.07 1.64 20.56
N ASN A 241 19.28 2.62 19.70
CA ASN A 241 18.29 3.12 18.77
C ASN A 241 18.64 2.69 17.34
N VAL A 242 17.72 2.05 16.63
CA VAL A 242 17.86 1.68 15.21
C VAL A 242 16.73 2.37 14.44
N TYR A 243 17.05 3.28 13.54
CA TYR A 243 16.06 4.08 12.82
C TYR A 243 15.55 3.38 11.54
N GLY A 244 16.26 2.36 11.04
CA GLY A 244 15.81 1.46 9.97
C GLY A 244 15.47 0.05 10.47
N ASP A 245 15.55 -0.95 9.57
CA ASP A 245 15.25 -2.35 9.88
C ASP A 245 16.32 -2.97 10.80
N ALA A 246 15.89 -3.86 11.70
CA ALA A 246 16.80 -4.68 12.50
C ALA A 246 16.72 -6.14 12.01
N ILE A 247 17.85 -6.72 11.60
CA ILE A 247 17.91 -8.10 11.10
C ILE A 247 18.78 -8.93 12.04
N PHE A 248 18.17 -9.92 12.69
CA PHE A 248 18.86 -10.86 13.56
C PHE A 248 19.26 -12.11 12.77
N LEU A 249 20.51 -12.57 12.87
CA LEU A 249 20.92 -13.78 12.13
C LEU A 249 20.25 -15.05 12.65
N THR A 250 19.83 -15.05 13.92
CA THR A 250 19.09 -16.15 14.54
C THR A 250 18.02 -15.58 15.50
N LYS A 251 16.99 -16.36 15.81
CA LYS A 251 15.97 -15.96 16.81
C LYS A 251 16.57 -15.83 18.23
N ASP A 252 17.64 -16.58 18.50
CA ASP A 252 18.36 -16.61 19.77
C ASP A 252 19.47 -15.55 19.86
N ALA A 253 19.63 -14.70 18.84
CA ALA A 253 20.63 -13.63 18.83
C ALA A 253 20.44 -12.63 19.98
N VAL A 254 19.21 -12.54 20.49
CA VAL A 254 18.81 -11.68 21.60
C VAL A 254 18.79 -12.51 22.89
N GLU A 255 19.81 -12.38 23.72
CA GLU A 255 19.75 -12.92 25.08
C GLU A 255 18.72 -12.11 25.89
N LYS A 256 17.84 -12.82 26.63
CA LYS A 256 16.76 -12.19 27.39
C LYS A 256 17.34 -11.11 28.31
N GLN A 257 16.97 -9.86 28.05
CA GLN A 257 17.40 -8.70 28.82
C GLN A 257 16.90 -8.86 30.27
N THR A 258 17.80 -8.90 31.24
CA THR A 258 17.45 -8.98 32.69
C THR A 258 17.57 -7.62 33.38
N SER A 259 17.94 -6.56 32.65
CA SER A 259 18.28 -5.24 33.19
C SER A 259 17.59 -4.11 32.41
N LYS A 260 17.70 -2.86 32.91
CA LYS A 260 16.97 -1.65 32.45
C LYS A 260 17.44 -1.09 31.08
N ALA A 261 17.97 -1.94 30.22
CA ALA A 261 18.43 -1.52 28.91
C ALA A 261 17.22 -1.22 28.00
N GLU A 262 17.39 -0.24 27.11
CA GLU A 262 16.35 0.23 26.20
C GLU A 262 16.79 0.00 24.76
N ILE A 263 16.09 -0.91 24.07
CA ILE A 263 16.34 -1.22 22.65
C ILE A 263 15.18 -0.69 21.85
N CYS A 264 15.39 0.39 21.12
CA CYS A 264 14.40 1.14 20.37
C CYS A 264 14.62 0.92 18.86
N ILE A 265 13.80 0.07 18.24
CA ILE A 265 13.86 -0.18 16.78
C ILE A 265 12.67 0.51 16.12
N LYS A 266 12.95 1.35 15.13
CA LYS A 266 11.95 2.12 14.37
C LYS A 266 11.53 1.44 13.08
N GLY A 267 12.36 0.57 12.50
CA GLY A 267 12.03 -0.27 11.34
C GLY A 267 11.37 -1.59 11.69
N ASP A 268 11.24 -2.45 10.68
CA ASP A 268 10.76 -3.80 10.91
C ASP A 268 11.88 -4.67 11.50
N VAL A 269 11.48 -5.65 12.30
CA VAL A 269 12.41 -6.60 12.92
C VAL A 269 12.30 -7.92 12.20
N TYR A 270 13.43 -8.44 11.72
CA TYR A 270 13.52 -9.71 11.02
C TYR A 270 14.48 -10.65 11.73
N TYR A 271 14.32 -11.94 11.49
CA TYR A 271 15.36 -12.92 11.74
C TYR A 271 15.58 -13.81 10.50
N ILE A 272 16.74 -14.44 10.38
CA ILE A 272 17.03 -15.34 9.25
C ILE A 272 16.55 -16.75 9.56
N LYS A 273 15.78 -17.34 8.65
CA LYS A 273 15.38 -18.74 8.68
C LYS A 273 15.44 -19.31 7.27
N ASN A 274 16.14 -20.43 7.09
CA ASN A 274 16.36 -21.07 5.79
C ASN A 274 16.92 -20.10 4.72
N GLY A 275 17.80 -19.20 5.12
CA GLY A 275 18.43 -18.21 4.22
C GLY A 275 17.51 -17.08 3.75
N LYS A 276 16.32 -16.93 4.34
CA LYS A 276 15.37 -15.84 4.07
C LYS A 276 15.04 -15.06 5.34
N LEU A 277 14.64 -13.81 5.18
CA LEU A 277 14.11 -12.98 6.26
C LEU A 277 12.72 -13.47 6.66
N GLU A 278 12.50 -13.68 7.95
CA GLU A 278 11.19 -13.91 8.54
C GLU A 278 10.92 -12.80 9.56
N GLU A 279 9.69 -12.28 9.60
CA GLU A 279 9.35 -11.19 10.51
C GLU A 279 9.36 -11.68 11.95
N PHE A 280 9.95 -10.87 12.83
CA PHE A 280 10.04 -11.16 14.25
C PHE A 280 8.77 -10.66 14.95
N THR A 281 7.68 -11.43 14.85
CA THR A 281 6.35 -11.07 15.39
C THR A 281 6.30 -10.99 16.92
N ASP A 282 7.21 -11.69 17.60
CA ASP A 282 7.25 -11.79 19.06
C ASP A 282 8.24 -10.81 19.70
N SER A 283 8.64 -9.74 19.00
CA SER A 283 9.72 -8.83 19.45
C SER A 283 9.47 -8.27 20.85
N ASN A 284 8.20 -8.05 21.20
CA ASN A 284 7.78 -7.57 22.52
C ASN A 284 8.12 -8.53 23.67
N LEU A 285 8.36 -9.82 23.41
CA LEU A 285 8.82 -10.78 24.42
C LEU A 285 10.31 -10.60 24.77
N TYR A 286 11.06 -9.95 23.88
CA TYR A 286 12.52 -9.80 23.99
C TYR A 286 12.94 -8.36 24.30
N PHE A 287 12.07 -7.38 24.02
CA PHE A 287 12.35 -5.96 24.17
C PHE A 287 11.25 -5.26 24.97
N ASP A 288 11.44 -5.17 26.29
CA ASP A 288 10.48 -4.54 27.23
C ASP A 288 10.24 -3.05 26.96
N ASN A 289 11.20 -2.35 26.31
CA ASN A 289 11.13 -0.91 26.00
C ASN A 289 11.30 -0.62 24.50
N SER A 290 10.93 -1.55 23.62
CA SER A 290 11.03 -1.27 22.20
C SER A 290 10.03 -0.20 21.80
N CYS A 291 10.57 0.92 21.35
CA CYS A 291 9.85 2.00 20.69
C CYS A 291 9.31 1.57 19.31
N VAL A 292 8.95 0.28 19.16
CA VAL A 292 8.59 -0.41 17.92
C VAL A 292 7.71 0.52 17.13
N ASN A 293 8.33 1.17 16.16
CA ASN A 293 7.62 1.97 15.18
C ASN A 293 7.44 1.05 14.00
N SER A 294 6.24 1.03 13.44
CA SER A 294 6.00 0.40 12.16
C SER A 294 6.51 1.34 11.05
N ASN A 295 7.83 1.52 10.91
CA ASN A 295 8.37 2.15 9.69
C ASN A 295 8.23 1.27 8.45
N SER A 296 7.47 0.19 8.52
CA SER A 296 6.87 -0.36 7.32
C SER A 296 6.13 0.73 6.56
N ASN A 297 6.64 1.07 5.39
CA ASN A 297 5.93 1.95 4.49
C ASN A 297 4.66 1.20 4.08
N TRP A 298 3.51 1.64 4.58
CA TRP A 298 2.22 1.20 4.07
C TRP A 298 2.01 1.90 2.72
N TYR A 299 1.53 1.18 1.73
CA TYR A 299 1.31 1.71 0.38
C TYR A 299 0.19 0.96 -0.32
N ILE A 300 -0.33 1.56 -1.39
CA ILE A 300 -1.19 0.86 -2.34
C ILE A 300 -0.32 0.53 -3.56
N ASP A 301 -0.12 -0.75 -3.85
CA ASP A 301 0.55 -1.17 -5.07
C ASP A 301 -0.29 -0.77 -6.29
N GLU A 302 0.32 -0.12 -7.28
CA GLU A 302 -0.40 0.37 -8.45
C GLU A 302 -0.78 -0.73 -9.44
N ASN A 303 -0.03 -1.83 -9.45
CA ASN A 303 -0.23 -2.95 -10.36
C ASN A 303 -1.15 -4.00 -9.72
N ASP A 304 -0.93 -4.33 -8.44
CA ASP A 304 -1.58 -5.47 -7.78
C ASP A 304 -2.51 -5.05 -6.62
N GLY A 305 -2.42 -3.80 -6.16
CA GLY A 305 -3.18 -3.29 -5.02
C GLY A 305 -4.60 -2.86 -5.36
N ILE A 306 -5.03 -2.96 -6.62
CA ILE A 306 -6.37 -2.55 -7.08
C ILE A 306 -6.98 -3.64 -7.95
N ILE A 307 -8.09 -4.20 -7.49
CA ILE A 307 -8.83 -5.24 -8.21
C ILE A 307 -10.21 -4.69 -8.55
N VAL A 308 -10.53 -4.62 -9.84
CA VAL A 308 -11.80 -4.13 -10.38
C VAL A 308 -12.54 -5.27 -11.08
N ASN A 309 -13.79 -5.49 -10.71
CA ASN A 309 -14.68 -6.45 -11.37
C ASN A 309 -15.71 -5.68 -12.22
N TYR A 310 -15.71 -5.97 -13.52
CA TYR A 310 -16.59 -5.40 -14.55
C TYR A 310 -17.89 -6.18 -14.74
#